data_AF-A0A6V7YC14-F1
#
_entry.id   AF-A0A6V7YC14-F1
#
_cell.length_a   1.000
_cell.length_b   1.000
_cell.length_c   1.000
_cell.angle_alpha   90.00
_cell.angle_beta   90.00
_cell.angle_gamma   90.00
#
_symmetry.space_group_name_H-M   'P 1'
#
loop_
_entity.id
_entity.type
_entity.pdbx_description
1 polymer ?
#
loop_
_entity_poly.entity_id
_entity_poly.type
_entity_poly.pdbx_seq_one_letter_code
_entity_poly.pdbx_strand_id
1 'polypeptide(L)'
;MGNLPDALKLYTRGMREYCTSPNQIIQMLISWINVTVYAEQWQKLSVLLPQADRAINEIIERENVSSIPSNTFSTTQYSSLQSLQIPARTSKIQKDLILSSKAKILAVYGLAFLQNKNYKAAAEKFMTIDLDVLNYPQLISPSDVAIYALICALATFSRTELKEKVLGSPLFRKSLESEPKLIELLQRFCQSQFGICLDILNDLRDQLLLNIYLAPHISFLYSLIRQSALIQYFDTYLSSEIGQMAIEFRTSVDELESELISLIEKGLLKAKIDFVQESSLRKIF
;
A
#
# COMPACT_ATOMS: atom_id res chain seq x y z
N MET A 1 5.22 -14.07 28.98
CA MET A 1 4.76 -12.85 29.67
C MET A 1 4.09 -11.93 28.64
N GLY A 2 2.77 -12.06 28.46
CA GLY A 2 1.98 -11.30 27.47
C GLY A 2 1.63 -9.87 27.88
N ASN A 3 2.46 -9.21 28.69
CA ASN A 3 2.18 -7.87 29.20
C ASN A 3 2.59 -6.80 28.19
N LEU A 4 1.72 -6.53 27.22
CA LEU A 4 1.85 -5.42 26.27
C LEU A 4 2.04 -4.03 26.90
N PRO A 5 1.34 -3.62 27.98
CA PRO A 5 1.48 -2.27 28.53
C PRO A 5 2.84 -2.02 29.20
N ASP A 6 3.43 -3.05 29.81
CA ASP A 6 4.75 -2.94 30.43
C ASP A 6 5.85 -2.88 29.37
N ALA A 7 5.70 -3.66 28.29
CA ALA A 7 6.60 -3.59 27.14
C ALA A 7 6.63 -2.18 26.52
N LEU A 8 5.47 -1.53 26.32
CA LEU A 8 5.39 -0.16 25.81
C LEU A 8 6.11 0.85 26.71
N LYS A 9 5.98 0.72 28.04
CA LYS A 9 6.67 1.60 28.99
C LYS A 9 8.19 1.45 28.90
N LEU A 10 8.69 0.22 28.72
CA LEU A 10 10.13 -0.04 28.60
C LEU A 10 10.74 0.62 27.35
N TYR A 11 10.07 0.50 26.20
CA TYR A 11 10.53 1.16 24.97
C TYR A 11 10.46 2.70 25.05
N THR A 12 9.46 3.25 25.74
CA THR A 12 9.28 4.70 25.85
C THR A 12 10.27 5.34 26.85
N ARG A 13 10.65 4.64 27.92
CA ARG A 13 11.33 5.26 29.09
C ARG A 13 12.85 5.08 29.14
N GLY A 14 13.43 4.10 28.44
CA GLY A 14 14.87 3.83 28.64
C GLY A 14 15.63 3.18 27.49
N MET A 15 14.98 2.39 26.63
CA MET A 15 15.71 1.57 25.65
C MET A 15 16.54 2.41 24.65
N ARG A 16 16.09 3.63 24.31
CA ARG A 16 16.79 4.52 23.37
C ARG A 16 18.15 5.00 23.88
N GLU A 17 18.29 5.23 25.19
CA GLU A 17 19.51 5.77 25.80
C GLU A 17 20.66 4.74 25.82
N TYR A 18 20.33 3.44 25.74
CA TYR A 18 21.30 2.35 25.72
C TYR A 18 21.69 1.91 24.29
N CYS A 19 21.10 2.50 23.26
CA CYS A 19 21.40 2.15 21.86
C CYS A 19 22.53 3.05 21.32
N THR A 20 23.72 2.48 21.13
CA THR A 20 24.89 3.23 20.62
C THR A 20 25.16 2.99 19.14
N SER A 21 24.78 1.81 18.62
CA SER A 21 24.94 1.45 17.21
C SER A 21 23.69 1.75 16.38
N PRO A 22 23.79 2.22 15.13
CA PRO A 22 22.63 2.44 14.25
C PRO A 22 21.78 1.17 14.06
N ASN A 23 22.41 -0.01 14.00
CA ASN A 23 21.68 -1.28 13.89
C ASN A 23 20.83 -1.58 15.13
N GLN A 24 21.31 -1.23 16.32
CA GLN A 24 20.56 -1.41 17.58
C GLN A 24 19.38 -0.44 17.63
N ILE A 25 19.56 0.79 17.15
CA ILE A 25 18.49 1.79 17.03
C ILE A 25 17.39 1.27 16.09
N ILE A 26 17.75 0.74 14.92
CA ILE A 26 16.79 0.16 13.96
C ILE A 26 16.02 -1.01 14.58
N GLN A 27 16.72 -1.96 15.21
CA GLN A 27 16.08 -3.12 15.85
C GLN A 27 15.14 -2.71 16.99
N MET A 28 15.54 -1.72 17.79
CA MET A 28 14.70 -1.14 18.82
C MET A 28 13.45 -0.50 18.22
N LEU A 29 13.58 0.33 17.18
CA LEU A 29 12.45 1.00 16.53
C LEU A 29 11.46 0.01 15.94
N ILE A 30 11.94 -1.02 15.22
CA ILE A 30 11.07 -2.09 14.69
C ILE A 30 10.34 -2.80 15.82
N SER A 31 11.04 -3.18 16.90
CA SER A 31 10.41 -3.88 18.03
C SER A 31 9.36 -3.00 18.73
N TRP A 32 9.63 -1.71 18.88
CA TRP A 32 8.68 -0.75 19.45
C TRP A 32 7.45 -0.59 18.55
N ILE A 33 7.65 -0.53 17.24
CA ILE A 33 6.56 -0.50 16.26
C ILE A 33 5.71 -1.77 16.39
N ASN A 34 6.31 -2.96 16.44
CA ASN A 34 5.58 -4.23 16.57
C ASN A 34 4.68 -4.23 17.81
N VAL A 35 5.24 -3.87 18.97
CA VAL A 35 4.47 -3.81 20.23
C VAL A 35 3.35 -2.78 20.15
N THR A 36 3.57 -1.66 19.47
CA THR A 36 2.54 -0.62 19.28
C THR A 36 1.40 -1.11 18.37
N VAL A 37 1.73 -1.88 17.34
CA VAL A 37 0.73 -2.50 16.44
C VAL A 37 -0.08 -3.58 17.17
N TYR A 38 0.58 -4.45 17.95
CA TYR A 38 -0.13 -5.46 18.77
C TYR A 38 -0.98 -4.84 19.88
N ALA A 39 -0.62 -3.65 20.37
CA ALA A 39 -1.44 -2.90 21.32
C ALA A 39 -2.54 -2.05 20.66
N GLU A 40 -2.66 -2.10 19.33
CA GLU A 40 -3.63 -1.35 18.51
C GLU A 40 -3.61 0.18 18.74
N GLN A 41 -2.48 0.74 19.18
CA GLN A 41 -2.34 2.17 19.47
C GLN A 41 -1.94 2.96 18.22
N TRP A 42 -2.80 3.00 17.21
CA TRP A 42 -2.57 3.65 15.91
C TRP A 42 -2.27 5.15 16.00
N GLN A 43 -2.77 5.84 17.03
CA GLN A 43 -2.47 7.26 17.27
C GLN A 43 -1.02 7.52 17.66
N LYS A 44 -0.39 6.61 18.43
CA LYS A 44 1.03 6.74 18.76
C LYS A 44 1.90 6.37 17.57
N LEU A 45 1.43 5.41 16.78
CA LEU A 45 2.10 4.95 15.58
C LEU A 45 2.24 6.06 14.53
N SER A 46 1.26 6.96 14.40
CA SER A 46 1.33 8.08 13.45
C SER A 46 2.45 9.09 13.75
N VAL A 47 2.86 9.22 15.02
CA VAL A 47 3.99 10.06 15.45
C VAL A 47 5.31 9.29 15.41
N LEU A 48 5.28 8.00 15.80
CA LEU A 48 6.45 7.15 15.84
C LEU A 48 7.01 6.83 14.44
N LEU A 49 6.13 6.59 13.46
CA LEU A 49 6.55 6.22 12.11
C LEU A 49 7.39 7.30 11.40
N PRO A 50 7.02 8.61 11.41
CA PRO A 50 7.85 9.67 10.84
C PRO A 50 9.20 9.82 11.52
N GLN A 51 9.24 9.60 12.83
CA GLN A 51 10.49 9.62 13.57
C GLN A 51 11.38 8.44 13.19
N ALA A 52 10.80 7.25 13.02
CA ALA A 52 11.52 6.05 12.62
C ALA A 52 12.05 6.16 11.17
N ASP A 53 11.24 6.70 10.25
CA ASP A 53 11.65 6.92 8.85
C ASP A 53 12.79 7.96 8.76
N ARG A 54 12.72 9.08 9.49
CA ARG A 54 13.82 10.05 9.58
C ARG A 54 15.10 9.41 10.12
N ALA A 55 14.98 8.66 11.22
CA ALA A 55 16.13 8.00 11.82
C ALA A 55 16.80 7.01 10.84
N ILE A 56 16.02 6.28 10.04
CA ILE A 56 16.56 5.34 9.06
C ILE A 56 17.14 6.04 7.85
N ASN A 57 16.51 7.10 7.35
CA ASN A 57 17.07 7.88 6.24
C ASN A 57 18.39 8.55 6.65
N GLU A 58 18.52 9.06 7.88
CA GLU A 58 19.80 9.56 8.40
C GLU A 58 20.87 8.45 8.47
N ILE A 59 20.50 7.22 8.80
CA ILE A 59 21.42 6.07 8.83
C ILE A 59 21.84 5.67 7.41
N ILE A 60 20.90 5.67 6.45
CA ILE A 60 21.17 5.43 5.03
C ILE A 60 22.14 6.49 4.47
N GLU A 61 21.92 7.76 4.77
CA GLU A 61 22.77 8.87 4.32
C GLU A 61 24.19 8.75 4.87
N ARG A 62 24.34 8.38 6.15
CA ARG A 62 25.66 8.15 6.76
C ARG A 62 26.42 7.00 6.09
N GLU A 63 25.72 5.95 5.69
CA GLU A 63 26.34 4.83 4.96
C GLU A 63 26.74 5.23 3.52
N ASN A 64 25.93 6.05 2.84
CA ASN A 64 26.23 6.52 1.50
C ASN A 64 27.43 7.48 1.47
N VAL A 65 27.56 8.38 2.45
CA VAL A 65 28.73 9.28 2.55
C VAL A 65 30.03 8.51 2.81
N SER A 66 29.98 7.40 3.54
CA SER A 66 31.15 6.53 3.75
C SER A 66 31.61 5.76 2.50
N SER A 67 30.86 5.84 1.40
CA SER A 67 31.20 5.20 0.11
C SER A 67 31.77 6.15 -0.96
N ILE A 68 31.92 7.44 -0.65
CA ILE A 68 32.59 8.41 -1.53
C ILE A 68 34.10 8.32 -1.27
N PRO A 69 34.96 7.97 -2.25
CA PRO A 69 36.40 8.03 -2.06
C PRO A 69 36.82 9.49 -1.91
N SER A 70 37.21 9.89 -0.71
CA SER A 70 37.85 11.18 -0.42
C SER A 70 39.22 11.22 -1.09
N ASN A 71 39.21 11.55 -2.37
CA ASN A 71 40.41 11.80 -3.16
C ASN A 71 40.74 13.30 -3.05
N THR A 72 41.41 13.73 -1.98
CA THR A 72 42.28 14.93 -1.99
C THR A 72 43.07 15.16 -0.68
N PHE A 73 44.39 15.23 -0.85
CA PHE A 73 45.44 15.90 -0.07
C PHE A 73 46.24 15.19 1.06
N SER A 74 47.47 14.83 0.62
CA SER A 74 48.80 15.04 1.21
C SER A 74 49.37 14.10 2.30
N THR A 75 50.26 13.25 1.81
CA THR A 75 51.56 12.82 2.35
C THR A 75 52.14 13.62 3.52
N THR A 76 52.23 12.98 4.69
CA THR A 76 53.49 12.79 5.43
C THR A 76 53.39 11.59 6.37
N GLN A 77 54.50 10.86 6.44
CA GLN A 77 54.70 9.54 7.03
C GLN A 77 54.60 9.55 8.57
N TYR A 78 54.00 8.52 9.18
CA TYR A 78 54.67 7.56 10.06
C TYR A 78 53.68 6.45 10.46
N SER A 79 54.10 5.21 10.24
CA SER A 79 53.37 3.95 10.37
C SER A 79 53.47 3.35 11.76
N SER A 80 52.35 2.85 12.31
CA SER A 80 52.15 1.46 12.77
C SER A 80 51.13 1.37 13.91
N LEU A 81 49.98 0.76 13.62
CA LEU A 81 49.36 -0.31 14.39
C LEU A 81 48.17 -0.84 13.57
N GLN A 82 48.47 -1.90 12.83
CA GLN A 82 47.58 -3.03 12.49
C GLN A 82 46.09 -2.67 12.29
N SER A 83 45.72 -2.40 11.04
CA SER A 83 44.32 -2.39 10.61
C SER A 83 43.75 -3.80 10.77
N LEU A 84 42.91 -3.97 11.79
CA LEU A 84 41.88 -5.02 11.78
C LEU A 84 41.01 -4.76 10.55
N GLN A 85 41.30 -5.49 9.48
CA GLN A 85 40.47 -5.55 8.28
C GLN A 85 39.07 -6.03 8.70
N ILE A 86 38.14 -5.09 8.82
CA ILE A 86 36.70 -5.41 8.87
C ILE A 86 36.33 -5.87 7.45
N PRO A 87 35.92 -7.12 7.25
CA PRO A 87 35.75 -7.69 5.92
C PRO A 87 34.54 -7.06 5.23
N ALA A 88 34.63 -6.78 3.92
CA ALA A 88 33.59 -6.25 3.03
C ALA A 88 32.25 -7.05 2.97
N ARG A 89 32.10 -8.07 3.81
CA ARG A 89 30.90 -8.91 3.98
C ARG A 89 29.93 -8.31 5.01
N THR A 90 30.42 -7.56 6.02
CA THR A 90 29.56 -6.88 7.00
C THR A 90 28.80 -5.70 6.39
N SER A 91 29.37 -4.99 5.42
CA SER A 91 28.72 -3.85 4.77
C SER A 91 27.54 -4.24 3.88
N LYS A 92 27.57 -5.42 3.23
CA LYS A 92 26.40 -5.94 2.48
C LYS A 92 25.25 -6.32 3.41
N ILE A 93 25.55 -7.04 4.50
CA ILE A 93 24.55 -7.45 5.50
C ILE A 93 23.92 -6.24 6.20
N GLN A 94 24.70 -5.17 6.44
CA GLN A 94 24.19 -3.91 6.99
C GLN A 94 23.24 -3.21 6.01
N LYS A 95 23.61 -3.09 4.73
CA LYS A 95 22.75 -2.53 3.69
C LYS A 95 21.45 -3.29 3.50
N ASP A 96 21.50 -4.62 3.49
CA ASP A 96 20.31 -5.47 3.38
C ASP A 96 19.38 -5.32 4.60
N LEU A 97 19.96 -5.19 5.80
CA LEU A 97 19.20 -4.94 7.03
C LEU A 97 18.51 -3.58 7.01
N ILE A 98 19.20 -2.55 6.52
CA ILE A 98 18.68 -1.18 6.44
C ILE A 98 17.56 -1.10 5.40
N LEU A 99 17.75 -1.67 4.21
CA LEU A 99 16.70 -1.75 3.19
C LEU A 99 15.48 -2.54 3.67
N SER A 100 15.69 -3.67 4.35
CA SER A 100 14.61 -4.46 4.94
C SER A 100 13.88 -3.69 6.04
N SER A 101 14.59 -2.90 6.86
CA SER A 101 13.97 -2.06 7.89
C SER A 101 13.10 -0.95 7.30
N LYS A 102 13.53 -0.35 6.19
CA LYS A 102 12.76 0.65 5.45
C LYS A 102 11.49 0.04 4.87
N ALA A 103 11.59 -1.14 4.24
CA ALA A 103 10.43 -1.87 3.71
C ALA A 103 9.41 -2.21 4.81
N LYS A 104 9.88 -2.64 5.99
CA LYS A 104 9.01 -2.93 7.16
C LYS A 104 8.24 -1.68 7.63
N ILE A 105 8.91 -0.54 7.73
CA ILE A 105 8.26 0.70 8.15
C ILE A 105 7.24 1.19 7.13
N LEU A 106 7.56 1.10 5.84
CA LEU A 106 6.62 1.43 4.77
C LEU A 106 5.38 0.52 4.80
N ALA A 107 5.55 -0.78 5.08
CA ALA A 107 4.42 -1.70 5.25
C ALA A 107 3.53 -1.30 6.44
N VAL A 108 4.13 -0.94 7.57
CA VAL A 108 3.38 -0.48 8.76
C VAL A 108 2.72 0.88 8.52
N TYR A 109 3.34 1.77 7.74
CA TYR A 109 2.71 3.02 7.27
C TYR A 109 1.45 2.75 6.46
N GLY A 110 1.52 1.85 5.48
CA GLY A 110 0.36 1.47 4.67
C GLY A 110 -0.75 0.92 5.55
N LEU A 111 -0.42 0.09 6.54
CA LEU A 111 -1.38 -0.46 7.50
C LEU A 111 -2.03 0.63 8.36
N ALA A 112 -1.25 1.60 8.84
CA ALA A 112 -1.77 2.73 9.61
C ALA A 112 -2.74 3.60 8.78
N PHE A 113 -2.44 3.81 7.50
CA PHE A 113 -3.36 4.53 6.60
C PHE A 113 -4.65 3.76 6.32
N LEU A 114 -4.57 2.43 6.24
CA LEU A 114 -5.73 1.55 6.09
C LEU A 114 -6.69 1.70 7.28
N GLN A 115 -6.16 1.69 8.51
CA GLN A 115 -6.93 1.91 9.73
C GLN A 115 -7.58 3.30 9.79
N ASN A 116 -6.88 4.32 9.29
CA ASN A 116 -7.41 5.68 9.16
C ASN A 116 -8.37 5.87 7.97
N LYS A 117 -8.72 4.79 7.24
CA LYS A 117 -9.56 4.79 6.04
C LYS A 117 -9.04 5.66 4.89
N ASN A 118 -7.75 5.99 4.89
CA ASN A 118 -7.11 6.72 3.79
C ASN A 118 -6.48 5.74 2.80
N TYR A 119 -7.31 5.16 1.94
CA TYR A 119 -6.89 4.09 1.03
C TYR A 119 -5.96 4.58 -0.09
N LYS A 120 -6.09 5.85 -0.52
CA LYS A 120 -5.24 6.41 -1.59
C LYS A 120 -3.78 6.50 -1.13
N ALA A 121 -3.55 7.11 0.04
CA ALA A 121 -2.21 7.20 0.62
C ALA A 121 -1.64 5.81 0.98
N ALA A 122 -2.48 4.89 1.44
CA ALA A 122 -2.08 3.52 1.72
C ALA A 122 -1.56 2.81 0.46
N ALA A 123 -2.30 2.88 -0.65
CA ALA A 123 -1.91 2.28 -1.92
C ALA A 123 -0.56 2.80 -2.42
N GLU A 124 -0.34 4.12 -2.38
CA GLU A 124 0.93 4.72 -2.78
C GLU A 124 2.10 4.22 -1.93
N LYS A 125 1.92 4.13 -0.61
CA LYS A 125 2.97 3.62 0.28
C LYS A 125 3.23 2.14 0.06
N PHE A 126 2.22 1.32 -0.14
CA PHE A 126 2.42 -0.10 -0.40
C PHE A 126 3.11 -0.36 -1.75
N MET A 127 2.85 0.46 -2.78
CA MET A 127 3.51 0.33 -4.09
C MET A 127 4.98 0.75 -4.08
N THR A 128 5.37 1.63 -3.15
CA THR A 128 6.79 2.02 -2.98
C THR A 128 7.64 0.96 -2.28
N ILE A 129 7.03 -0.13 -1.80
CA ILE A 129 7.74 -1.18 -1.07
C ILE A 129 8.41 -2.13 -2.05
N ASP A 130 9.72 -2.33 -1.87
CA ASP A 130 10.46 -3.42 -2.50
C ASP A 130 10.13 -4.73 -1.77
N LEU A 131 9.23 -5.52 -2.37
CA LEU A 131 8.72 -6.75 -1.77
C LEU A 131 9.75 -7.88 -1.73
N ASP A 132 10.76 -7.84 -2.61
CA ASP A 132 11.91 -8.76 -2.60
C ASP A 132 12.73 -8.69 -1.30
N VAL A 133 12.70 -7.55 -0.61
CA VAL A 133 13.47 -7.29 0.63
C VAL A 133 12.59 -7.40 1.89
N LEU A 134 11.28 -7.57 1.71
CA LEU A 134 10.30 -7.60 2.81
C LEU A 134 10.21 -9.01 3.43
N ASN A 135 11.03 -9.27 4.45
CA ASN A 135 10.88 -10.45 5.31
C ASN A 135 10.33 -10.03 6.68
N TYR A 136 9.02 -10.17 6.88
CA TYR A 136 8.33 -9.71 8.09
C TYR A 136 7.22 -10.67 8.56
N PRO A 137 7.58 -11.90 8.95
CA PRO A 137 6.64 -12.97 9.28
C PRO A 137 5.78 -12.68 10.51
N GLN A 138 6.18 -11.70 11.32
CA GLN A 138 5.48 -11.32 12.55
C GLN A 138 4.19 -10.50 12.27
N LEU A 139 4.06 -9.89 11.09
CA LEU A 139 2.92 -9.02 10.80
C LEU A 139 2.26 -9.30 9.44
N ILE A 140 3.02 -9.25 8.34
CA ILE A 140 2.43 -9.27 6.99
C ILE A 140 3.36 -10.01 6.03
N SER A 141 2.78 -10.90 5.20
CA SER A 141 3.49 -11.54 4.10
C SER A 141 3.61 -10.59 2.89
N PRO A 142 4.66 -10.71 2.06
CA PRO A 142 4.79 -9.87 0.87
C PRO A 142 3.61 -10.04 -0.11
N SER A 143 3.03 -11.23 -0.20
CA SER A 143 1.83 -11.50 -1.00
C SER A 143 0.61 -10.72 -0.50
N ASP A 144 0.39 -10.65 0.81
CA ASP A 144 -0.71 -9.89 1.40
C ASP A 144 -0.54 -8.38 1.16
N VAL A 145 0.69 -7.87 1.21
CA VAL A 145 0.97 -6.45 0.90
C VAL A 145 0.58 -6.14 -0.54
N ALA A 146 0.88 -7.03 -1.49
CA ALA A 146 0.49 -6.85 -2.89
C ALA A 146 -1.04 -6.82 -3.06
N ILE A 147 -1.75 -7.71 -2.35
CA ILE A 147 -3.22 -7.73 -2.31
C ILE A 147 -3.78 -6.41 -1.76
N TYR A 148 -3.27 -5.93 -0.62
CA TYR A 148 -3.73 -4.68 -0.02
C TYR A 148 -3.49 -3.48 -0.93
N ALA A 149 -2.30 -3.40 -1.52
CA ALA A 149 -1.94 -2.35 -2.44
C ALA A 149 -2.89 -2.32 -3.64
N LEU A 150 -3.19 -3.48 -4.24
CA LEU A 150 -4.03 -3.56 -5.42
C LEU A 150 -5.48 -3.21 -5.12
N ILE A 151 -6.07 -3.74 -4.05
CA ILE A 151 -7.47 -3.46 -3.70
C ILE A 151 -7.64 -1.98 -3.34
N CYS A 152 -6.70 -1.41 -2.58
CA CYS A 152 -6.72 0.02 -2.28
C CYS A 152 -6.57 0.86 -3.55
N ALA A 153 -5.71 0.44 -4.48
CA ALA A 153 -5.51 1.11 -5.76
C ALA A 153 -6.74 1.05 -6.65
N LEU A 154 -7.37 -0.12 -6.80
CA LEU A 154 -8.59 -0.29 -7.58
C LEU A 154 -9.74 0.57 -7.04
N ALA A 155 -9.81 0.76 -5.71
CA ALA A 155 -10.84 1.58 -5.09
C ALA A 155 -10.63 3.09 -5.30
N THR A 156 -9.37 3.57 -5.39
CA THR A 156 -9.06 5.01 -5.29
C THR A 156 -8.40 5.64 -6.51
N PHE A 157 -7.68 4.87 -7.33
CA PHE A 157 -6.96 5.41 -8.47
C PHE A 157 -7.83 5.51 -9.71
N SER A 158 -7.55 6.54 -10.51
CA SER A 158 -8.14 6.69 -11.83
C SER A 158 -7.47 5.75 -12.84
N ARG A 159 -8.10 5.56 -14.01
CA ARG A 159 -7.59 4.70 -15.08
C ARG A 159 -6.16 5.05 -15.53
N THR A 160 -5.80 6.34 -15.52
CA THR A 160 -4.45 6.81 -15.87
C THR A 160 -3.44 6.46 -14.79
N GLU A 161 -3.78 6.74 -13.52
CA GLU A 161 -2.95 6.40 -12.37
C GLU A 161 -2.72 4.88 -12.25
N LEU A 162 -3.72 4.05 -12.54
CA LEU A 162 -3.58 2.59 -12.54
C LEU A 162 -2.57 2.10 -13.59
N LYS A 163 -2.64 2.63 -14.81
CA LYS A 163 -1.70 2.24 -15.88
C LYS A 163 -0.28 2.69 -15.59
N GLU A 164 -0.12 3.90 -15.07
CA GLU A 164 1.20 4.46 -14.82
C GLU A 164 1.85 3.87 -13.55
N LYS A 165 1.14 3.92 -12.41
CA LYS A 165 1.68 3.51 -11.11
C LYS A 165 1.74 1.99 -10.93
N VAL A 166 0.74 1.25 -11.43
CA VAL A 166 0.61 -0.20 -11.18
C VAL A 166 1.23 -1.03 -12.29
N LEU A 167 0.91 -0.72 -13.55
CA LEU A 167 1.48 -1.46 -14.70
C LEU A 167 2.87 -0.95 -15.12
N GLY A 168 3.16 0.33 -14.86
CA GLY A 168 4.45 0.94 -15.17
C GLY A 168 5.55 0.65 -14.16
N SER A 169 5.22 0.32 -12.90
CA SER A 169 6.23 -0.01 -11.88
C SER A 169 6.66 -1.48 -11.99
N PRO A 170 7.93 -1.76 -12.33
CA PRO A 170 8.42 -3.14 -12.45
C PRO A 170 8.49 -3.86 -11.10
N LEU A 171 8.67 -3.11 -10.00
CA LEU A 171 8.76 -3.65 -8.63
C LEU A 171 7.43 -4.27 -8.20
N PHE A 172 6.34 -3.56 -8.45
CA PHE A 172 5.02 -4.03 -8.10
C PHE A 172 4.55 -5.15 -9.04
N ARG A 173 4.92 -5.08 -10.33
CA ARG A 173 4.59 -6.12 -11.31
C ARG A 173 5.13 -7.49 -10.94
N LYS A 174 6.41 -7.58 -10.55
CA LYS A 174 7.02 -8.83 -10.04
C LYS A 174 6.26 -9.42 -8.86
N SER A 175 5.73 -8.56 -8.01
CA SER A 175 5.03 -8.98 -6.79
C SER A 175 3.62 -9.49 -7.10
N LEU A 176 2.98 -8.92 -8.12
CA LEU A 176 1.70 -9.40 -8.63
C LEU A 176 1.83 -10.72 -9.40
N GLU A 177 3.01 -11.09 -9.91
CA GLU A 177 3.21 -12.38 -10.58
C GLU A 177 2.93 -13.57 -9.65
N SER A 178 3.01 -13.37 -8.33
CA SER A 178 2.61 -14.37 -7.34
C SER A 178 1.12 -14.73 -7.41
N GLU A 179 0.25 -13.80 -7.86
CA GLU A 179 -1.20 -13.95 -7.85
C GLU A 179 -1.81 -13.52 -9.20
N PRO A 180 -1.87 -14.43 -10.20
CA PRO A 180 -2.29 -14.08 -11.56
C PRO A 180 -3.75 -13.61 -11.65
N LYS A 181 -4.63 -14.04 -10.72
CA LYS A 181 -6.05 -13.61 -10.66
C LYS A 181 -6.17 -12.10 -10.49
N LEU A 182 -5.27 -11.50 -9.70
CA LEU A 182 -5.23 -10.07 -9.41
C LEU A 182 -4.75 -9.25 -10.61
N ILE A 183 -3.81 -9.79 -11.38
CA ILE A 183 -3.37 -9.20 -12.65
C ILE A 183 -4.52 -9.22 -13.67
N GLU A 184 -5.21 -10.35 -13.79
CA GLU A 184 -6.36 -10.46 -14.68
C GLU A 184 -7.44 -9.45 -14.29
N LEU A 185 -7.78 -9.36 -13.00
CA LEU A 185 -8.72 -8.37 -12.48
C LEU A 185 -8.34 -6.93 -12.91
N LEU A 186 -7.08 -6.53 -12.70
CA LEU A 186 -6.59 -5.20 -13.06
C LEU A 186 -6.65 -4.95 -14.57
N GLN A 187 -6.31 -5.94 -15.39
CA GLN A 187 -6.36 -5.84 -16.84
C GLN A 187 -7.80 -5.69 -17.35
N ARG A 188 -8.73 -6.49 -16.83
CA ARG A 188 -10.17 -6.42 -17.17
C ARG A 188 -10.76 -5.08 -16.78
N PHE A 189 -10.41 -4.56 -15.60
CA PHE A 189 -10.81 -3.22 -15.15
C PHE A 189 -10.30 -2.11 -16.10
N CYS A 190 -9.08 -2.25 -16.62
CA CYS A 190 -8.51 -1.28 -17.57
C CYS A 190 -9.12 -1.37 -18.99
N GLN A 191 -9.59 -2.56 -19.38
CA GLN A 191 -10.25 -2.86 -20.66
C GLN A 191 -11.76 -2.54 -20.64
N SER A 192 -12.29 -2.07 -19.50
CA SER A 192 -13.72 -1.75 -19.28
C SER A 192 -14.66 -2.97 -19.38
N GLN A 193 -14.17 -4.17 -19.10
CA GLN A 193 -14.98 -5.39 -19.00
C GLN A 193 -15.36 -5.63 -17.54
N PHE A 194 -16.46 -5.03 -17.09
CA PHE A 194 -16.80 -4.97 -15.67
C PHE A 194 -17.53 -6.23 -15.17
N GLY A 195 -18.23 -6.97 -16.03
CA GLY A 195 -18.92 -8.20 -15.61
C GLY A 195 -17.95 -9.26 -15.09
N ILE A 196 -16.95 -9.60 -15.90
CA ILE A 196 -15.89 -10.56 -15.52
C ILE A 196 -15.09 -10.02 -14.31
N CYS A 197 -14.86 -8.72 -14.27
CA CYS A 197 -14.15 -8.08 -13.16
C CYS A 197 -14.89 -8.26 -11.83
N LEU A 198 -16.22 -8.08 -11.81
CA LEU A 198 -17.04 -8.26 -10.62
C LEU A 198 -17.17 -9.73 -10.22
N ASP A 199 -17.23 -10.65 -11.18
CA ASP A 199 -17.25 -12.09 -10.93
C ASP A 199 -15.95 -12.52 -10.21
N ILE A 200 -14.77 -12.12 -10.74
CA ILE A 200 -13.47 -12.37 -10.09
C ILE A 200 -13.39 -11.71 -8.71
N LEU A 201 -13.92 -10.49 -8.58
CA LEU A 201 -13.91 -9.76 -7.31
C LEU A 201 -14.76 -10.48 -6.25
N ASN A 202 -15.92 -11.04 -6.63
CA ASN A 202 -16.75 -11.82 -5.73
C ASN A 202 -16.07 -13.12 -5.27
N ASP A 203 -15.38 -13.82 -6.16
CA ASP A 203 -14.60 -15.02 -5.78
C ASP A 203 -13.48 -14.69 -4.79
N LEU A 204 -12.83 -13.53 -4.96
CA LEU A 204 -11.77 -13.07 -4.06
C LEU A 204 -12.34 -12.59 -2.72
N ARG A 205 -13.60 -12.14 -2.67
CA ARG A 205 -14.22 -11.59 -1.46
C ARG A 205 -14.12 -12.54 -0.27
N ASP A 206 -14.40 -13.82 -0.49
CA ASP A 206 -14.39 -14.82 0.57
C ASP A 206 -12.99 -15.00 1.16
N GLN A 207 -11.95 -14.99 0.30
CA GLN A 207 -10.56 -15.08 0.73
C GLN A 207 -10.13 -13.83 1.50
N LEU A 208 -10.55 -12.66 1.03
CA LEU A 208 -10.19 -11.38 1.64
C LEU A 208 -10.87 -11.20 3.00
N LEU A 209 -12.08 -11.71 3.18
CA LEU A 209 -12.83 -11.60 4.44
C LEU A 209 -12.15 -12.37 5.59
N LEU A 210 -11.37 -13.40 5.27
CA LEU A 210 -10.56 -14.14 6.25
C LEU A 210 -9.37 -13.34 6.77
N ASN A 211 -9.05 -12.20 6.16
CA ASN A 211 -7.88 -11.42 6.51
C ASN A 211 -8.13 -10.49 7.71
N ILE A 212 -7.27 -10.60 8.73
CA ILE A 212 -7.37 -9.88 10.02
C ILE A 212 -7.51 -8.37 9.83
N TYR A 213 -6.69 -7.77 8.97
CA TYR A 213 -6.65 -6.30 8.83
C TYR A 213 -7.62 -5.77 7.78
N LEU A 214 -7.94 -6.56 6.76
CA LEU A 214 -8.73 -6.10 5.63
C LEU A 214 -10.24 -6.32 5.84
N ALA A 215 -10.63 -7.37 6.57
CA ALA A 215 -12.02 -7.75 6.82
C ALA A 215 -12.99 -6.58 7.10
N PRO A 216 -12.70 -5.65 8.04
CA PRO A 216 -13.64 -4.57 8.36
C PRO A 216 -13.78 -3.51 7.25
N HIS A 217 -12.83 -3.42 6.33
CA HIS A 217 -12.79 -2.42 5.27
C HIS A 217 -13.34 -2.91 3.93
N ILE A 218 -13.49 -4.23 3.75
CA ILE A 218 -13.87 -4.85 2.47
C ILE A 218 -15.23 -4.37 1.97
N SER A 219 -16.24 -4.30 2.82
CA SER A 219 -17.59 -3.85 2.40
C SER A 219 -17.55 -2.44 1.81
N PHE A 220 -16.80 -1.54 2.44
CA PHE A 220 -16.62 -0.18 1.97
C PHE A 220 -15.78 -0.12 0.70
N LEU A 221 -14.65 -0.84 0.64
CA LEU A 221 -13.80 -0.90 -0.54
C LEU A 221 -14.54 -1.44 -1.77
N TYR A 222 -15.38 -2.45 -1.61
CA TYR A 222 -16.18 -3.01 -2.70
C TYR A 222 -17.21 -2.01 -3.21
N SER A 223 -17.87 -1.28 -2.29
CA SER A 223 -18.77 -0.19 -2.69
C SER A 223 -18.05 0.89 -3.47
N LEU A 224 -16.82 1.26 -3.09
CA LEU A 224 -16.00 2.22 -3.82
C LEU A 224 -15.55 1.71 -5.18
N ILE A 225 -15.07 0.46 -5.28
CA ILE A 225 -14.66 -0.14 -6.55
C ILE A 225 -15.85 -0.17 -7.52
N ARG A 226 -17.04 -0.55 -7.03
CA ARG A 226 -18.27 -0.55 -7.83
C ARG A 226 -18.62 0.86 -8.32
N GLN A 227 -18.57 1.87 -7.44
CA GLN A 227 -18.80 3.28 -7.81
C GLN A 227 -17.77 3.77 -8.86
N SER A 228 -16.50 3.47 -8.66
CA SER A 228 -15.42 3.82 -9.61
C SER A 228 -15.61 3.14 -10.96
N ALA A 229 -16.03 1.87 -10.97
CA ALA A 229 -16.35 1.13 -12.20
C ALA A 229 -17.51 1.78 -12.97
N LEU A 230 -18.58 2.17 -12.27
CA LEU A 230 -19.71 2.87 -12.88
C LEU A 230 -19.25 4.20 -13.51
N ILE A 231 -18.51 5.03 -12.77
CA ILE A 231 -17.98 6.31 -13.28
C ILE A 231 -17.12 6.08 -14.52
N GLN A 232 -16.22 5.09 -14.48
CA GLN A 232 -15.33 4.77 -15.60
C GLN A 232 -16.11 4.26 -16.83
N TYR A 233 -17.21 3.54 -16.63
CA TYR A 233 -18.09 3.13 -17.72
C TYR A 233 -18.74 4.35 -18.41
N PHE A 234 -19.24 5.32 -17.64
CA PHE A 234 -19.78 6.58 -18.19
C PHE A 234 -18.74 7.50 -18.83
N ASP A 235 -17.46 7.33 -18.52
CA ASP A 235 -16.40 8.04 -19.22
C ASP A 235 -16.14 7.47 -20.62
N THR A 236 -16.43 6.19 -20.83
CA THR A 236 -16.28 5.56 -22.16
C THR A 236 -17.48 5.76 -23.08
N TYR A 237 -18.69 5.96 -22.55
CA TYR A 237 -19.92 6.08 -23.34
C TYR A 237 -20.61 7.44 -23.15
N LEU A 238 -20.92 8.12 -24.26
CA LEU A 238 -21.66 9.39 -24.25
C LEU A 238 -23.17 9.21 -24.02
N SER A 239 -23.72 8.09 -24.48
CA SER A 239 -25.08 7.64 -24.22
C SER A 239 -25.06 6.12 -24.01
N SER A 240 -25.62 5.64 -22.91
CA SER A 240 -25.72 4.21 -22.63
C SER A 240 -27.15 3.83 -22.23
N GLU A 241 -27.59 2.67 -22.70
CA GLU A 241 -28.85 2.04 -22.31
C GLU A 241 -28.68 1.37 -20.94
N ILE A 242 -29.55 1.73 -19.98
CA ILE A 242 -29.53 1.16 -18.63
C ILE A 242 -29.65 -0.37 -18.66
N GLY A 243 -30.43 -0.93 -19.61
CA GLY A 243 -30.60 -2.38 -19.77
C GLY A 243 -29.29 -3.12 -20.07
N GLN A 244 -28.48 -2.61 -21.02
CA GLN A 244 -27.19 -3.23 -21.35
C GLN A 244 -26.19 -3.09 -20.19
N MET A 245 -26.24 -1.95 -19.49
CA MET A 245 -25.42 -1.70 -18.32
C MET A 245 -25.78 -2.63 -17.15
N ALA A 246 -27.06 -2.87 -16.91
CA ALA A 246 -27.53 -3.81 -15.88
C ALA A 246 -27.02 -5.24 -16.13
N ILE A 247 -26.98 -5.68 -17.39
CA ILE A 247 -26.43 -6.99 -17.78
C ILE A 247 -24.93 -7.05 -17.49
N GLU A 248 -24.17 -6.02 -17.86
CA GLU A 248 -22.71 -5.96 -17.63
C GLU A 248 -22.36 -5.90 -16.13
N PHE A 249 -23.15 -5.19 -15.32
CA PHE A 249 -22.91 -5.06 -13.88
C PHE A 249 -23.57 -6.17 -13.02
N ARG A 250 -24.23 -7.15 -13.65
CA ARG A 250 -24.93 -8.27 -13.01
C ARG A 250 -25.99 -7.83 -12.00
N THR A 251 -26.71 -6.75 -12.28
CA THR A 251 -27.75 -6.20 -11.39
C THR A 251 -29.08 -6.01 -12.10
N SER A 252 -30.14 -5.81 -11.32
CA SER A 252 -31.44 -5.41 -11.86
C SER A 252 -31.43 -3.95 -12.30
N VAL A 253 -32.37 -3.57 -13.16
CA VAL A 253 -32.53 -2.20 -13.65
C VAL A 253 -32.90 -1.26 -12.48
N ASP A 254 -33.83 -1.66 -11.62
CA ASP A 254 -34.32 -0.86 -10.50
C ASP A 254 -33.22 -0.54 -9.46
N GLU A 255 -32.38 -1.53 -9.15
CA GLU A 255 -31.24 -1.35 -8.24
C GLU A 255 -30.17 -0.44 -8.87
N LEU A 256 -29.90 -0.62 -10.17
CA LEU A 256 -28.93 0.20 -10.87
C LEU A 256 -29.39 1.65 -10.93
N GLU A 257 -30.67 1.92 -11.21
CA GLU A 257 -31.23 3.27 -11.18
C GLU A 257 -31.09 3.92 -9.81
N SER A 258 -31.42 3.19 -8.74
CA SER A 258 -31.28 3.68 -7.37
C SER A 258 -29.82 4.02 -7.02
N GLU A 259 -28.88 3.16 -7.43
CA GLU A 259 -27.44 3.40 -7.25
C GLU A 259 -26.98 4.65 -8.03
N LEU A 260 -27.41 4.81 -9.28
CA LEU A 260 -27.05 5.94 -10.12
C LEU A 260 -27.61 7.25 -9.58
N ILE A 261 -28.85 7.27 -9.09
CA ILE A 261 -29.44 8.45 -8.44
C ILE A 261 -28.59 8.85 -7.23
N SER A 262 -28.22 7.89 -6.38
CA SER A 262 -27.36 8.18 -5.22
C SER A 262 -25.98 8.75 -5.60
N LEU A 263 -25.46 8.37 -6.76
CA LEU A 263 -24.18 8.87 -7.30
C LEU A 263 -24.31 10.28 -7.89
N ILE A 264 -25.43 10.57 -8.54
CA ILE A 264 -25.77 11.90 -9.05
C ILE A 264 -25.97 12.88 -7.89
N GLU A 265 -26.69 12.46 -6.83
CA GLU A 265 -26.88 13.27 -5.63
C GLU A 265 -25.56 13.62 -4.92
N LYS A 266 -24.61 12.67 -4.91
CA LYS A 266 -23.25 12.91 -4.38
C LYS A 266 -22.40 13.82 -5.27
N GLY A 267 -22.88 14.20 -6.46
CA GLY A 267 -22.18 15.09 -7.39
C GLY A 267 -20.97 14.48 -8.07
N LEU A 268 -20.76 13.16 -7.92
CA LEU A 268 -19.65 12.44 -8.55
C LEU A 268 -19.92 12.18 -10.04
N LEU A 269 -21.20 12.14 -10.43
CA LEU A 269 -21.63 11.83 -11.77
C LEU A 269 -22.42 12.99 -12.38
N LYS A 270 -21.87 13.61 -13.43
CA LYS A 270 -22.58 14.61 -14.26
C LYS A 270 -23.36 13.92 -15.37
N ALA A 271 -24.46 13.25 -15.04
CA ALA A 271 -25.36 12.68 -16.04
C ALA A 271 -26.81 13.03 -15.75
N LYS A 272 -27.61 13.06 -16.82
CA LYS A 272 -29.07 13.16 -16.78
C LYS A 272 -29.65 11.81 -17.15
N ILE A 273 -30.65 11.39 -16.38
CA ILE A 273 -31.46 10.23 -16.72
C ILE A 273 -32.64 10.72 -17.56
N ASP A 274 -32.71 10.30 -18.83
CA ASP A 274 -33.82 10.63 -19.73
C ASP A 274 -34.75 9.41 -19.85
N PHE A 275 -35.93 9.51 -19.22
CA PHE A 275 -36.93 8.43 -19.21
C PHE A 275 -37.80 8.35 -20.50
N VAL A 276 -37.51 9.15 -21.53
CA VAL A 276 -38.43 9.41 -22.66
C VAL A 276 -38.28 8.43 -23.83
N GLN A 277 -37.10 7.84 -24.02
CA GLN A 277 -36.84 6.82 -25.05
C GLN A 277 -36.05 5.70 -24.36
N GLU A 278 -36.76 4.67 -23.89
CA GLU A 278 -36.18 3.48 -23.22
C GLU A 278 -34.94 3.79 -22.37
N SER A 279 -35.13 4.43 -21.20
CA SER A 279 -34.12 4.51 -20.13
C SER A 279 -32.70 4.83 -20.64
N SER A 280 -32.56 5.83 -21.51
CA SER A 280 -31.27 6.23 -22.07
C SER A 280 -30.63 7.29 -21.19
N LEU A 281 -29.42 7.02 -20.72
CA LEU A 281 -28.64 7.96 -19.92
C LEU A 281 -27.86 8.89 -20.85
N ARG A 282 -27.98 10.21 -20.66
CA ARG A 282 -27.21 11.21 -21.42
C ARG A 282 -26.30 11.99 -20.48
N LYS A 283 -25.01 12.05 -20.82
CA LYS A 283 -24.03 12.84 -20.05
C LYS A 283 -24.35 14.33 -20.19
N ILE A 284 -24.37 15.08 -19.08
CA ILE A 284 -24.49 16.54 -19.11
C ILE A 284 -23.07 17.08 -19.06
N PHE A 285 -22.69 17.86 -20.08
CA PHE A 285 -21.42 18.59 -20.09
C PHE A 285 -21.41 19.71 -19.04
#